data_AF-A0A562R5Z6-F1
#
_entry.id   AF-A0A562R5Z6-F1
#
_cell.length_a   1.000
_cell.length_b   1.000
_cell.length_c   1.000
_cell.angle_alpha   90.00
_cell.angle_beta   90.00
_cell.angle_gamma   90.00
#
_symmetry.space_group_name_H-M   'P 1'
#
loop_
_entity.id
_entity.type
_entity.pdbx_description
1 polymer ?
#
loop_
_entity_poly.entity_id
_entity_poly.type
_entity_poly.pdbx_seq_one_letter_code
_entity_poly.pdbx_strand_id
1 'polypeptide(L)'
;MPKFLPLLLSSCLIGSAAAADLTSTEIRWLNAASPVLEFAKTLQLPIDIIAQPKAGPNDVPLAMGFKEGRCKLVLSMRGNPNAEGVLANVPDGGRDVLIEAMTAHEVGHCWRYAQGNWHALPAGFTETGHESGENPRLLALSKQLRETRREEGYSDLVALAWTQQRHPAEYGRVYAWLRQVRDDQPASHGSHDTRAWLKLARQGSAFPAGSNPFDQAASLWSTGLLMPE
;
A
#
# COMPACT_ATOMS: atom_id res chain seq x y z
N MET A 1 62.76 32.63 -1.09
CA MET A 1 62.33 32.05 -2.38
C MET A 1 60.98 31.36 -2.20
N PRO A 2 59.85 31.91 -2.67
CA PRO A 2 58.61 31.16 -2.73
C PRO A 2 58.56 30.33 -4.02
N LYS A 3 58.29 29.02 -3.90
CA LYS A 3 58.08 28.11 -5.02
C LYS A 3 56.59 28.12 -5.39
N PHE A 4 56.29 28.54 -6.62
CA PHE A 4 54.96 28.37 -7.22
C PHE A 4 54.81 26.93 -7.74
N LEU A 5 53.69 26.28 -7.40
CA LEU A 5 53.30 24.98 -7.92
C LEU A 5 52.16 25.19 -8.94
N PRO A 6 52.22 24.62 -10.16
CA PRO A 6 51.19 24.83 -11.17
C PRO A 6 49.99 23.92 -10.94
N LEU A 7 48.78 24.50 -11.02
CA LEU A 7 47.51 23.80 -10.90
C LEU A 7 47.09 23.29 -12.29
N LEU A 8 47.04 21.97 -12.48
CA LEU A 8 46.47 21.33 -13.67
C LEU A 8 44.94 21.22 -13.49
N LEU A 9 44.18 21.97 -14.30
CA LEU A 9 42.72 21.81 -14.40
C LEU A 9 42.37 20.57 -15.23
N SER A 10 41.85 19.52 -14.58
CA SER A 10 41.13 18.44 -15.24
C SER A 10 39.66 18.85 -15.42
N SER A 11 39.25 19.06 -16.67
CA SER A 11 37.85 19.29 -17.03
C SER A 11 37.07 17.97 -16.99
N CYS A 12 36.35 17.72 -15.90
CA CYS A 12 35.34 16.66 -15.86
C CYS A 12 34.16 17.06 -16.75
N LEU A 13 33.95 16.33 -17.85
CA LEU A 13 32.70 16.35 -18.60
C LEU A 13 31.60 15.75 -17.72
N ILE A 14 30.77 16.60 -17.14
CA ILE A 14 29.59 16.18 -16.39
C ILE A 14 28.55 15.72 -17.41
N GLY A 15 28.44 14.41 -17.60
CA GLY A 15 27.30 13.82 -18.29
C GLY A 15 26.03 14.19 -17.53
N SER A 16 25.18 15.01 -18.13
CA SER A 16 23.88 15.34 -17.57
C SER A 16 23.02 14.08 -17.61
N ALA A 17 22.82 13.44 -16.46
CA ALA A 17 21.79 12.43 -16.31
C ALA A 17 20.45 13.13 -16.57
N ALA A 18 19.82 12.86 -17.72
CA ALA A 18 18.48 13.32 -17.99
C ALA A 18 17.56 12.72 -16.91
N ALA A 19 17.02 13.56 -16.03
CA ALA A 19 15.91 13.16 -15.20
C ALA A 19 14.80 12.74 -16.17
N ALA A 20 14.39 11.46 -16.12
CA ALA A 20 13.29 11.02 -16.95
C ALA A 20 12.03 11.73 -16.47
N ASP A 21 11.45 12.57 -17.33
CA ASP A 21 10.19 13.24 -17.03
C ASP A 21 9.10 12.21 -16.68
N LEU A 22 8.21 12.58 -15.78
CA LEU A 22 7.03 11.78 -15.45
C LEU A 22 6.03 11.82 -16.60
N THR A 23 5.39 10.69 -16.87
CA THR A 23 4.28 10.58 -17.83
C THR A 23 3.02 11.24 -17.28
N SER A 24 2.05 11.54 -18.15
CA SER A 24 0.75 12.10 -17.74
C SER A 24 0.00 11.19 -16.75
N THR A 25 0.07 9.87 -16.94
CA THR A 25 -0.52 8.89 -16.03
C THR A 25 0.14 8.94 -14.65
N GLU A 26 1.48 8.95 -14.60
CA GLU A 26 2.22 9.05 -13.33
C GLU A 26 1.89 10.35 -12.60
N ILE A 27 1.83 11.48 -13.32
CA ILE A 27 1.44 12.77 -12.74
C ILE A 27 0.01 12.71 -12.17
N ARG A 28 -0.96 12.14 -12.90
CA ARG A 28 -2.34 12.01 -12.42
C ARG A 28 -2.40 11.17 -11.13
N TRP A 29 -1.73 10.01 -11.12
CA TRP A 29 -1.71 9.14 -9.95
C TRP A 29 -1.04 9.81 -8.75
N LEU A 30 0.07 10.50 -8.95
CA LEU A 30 0.75 11.23 -7.87
C LEU A 30 -0.10 12.39 -7.35
N ASN A 31 -0.82 13.10 -8.21
CA ASN A 31 -1.75 14.15 -7.79
C ASN A 31 -2.89 13.58 -6.93
N ALA A 32 -3.49 12.46 -7.34
CA ALA A 32 -4.54 11.80 -6.58
C ALA A 32 -4.02 11.17 -5.27
N ALA A 33 -2.77 10.68 -5.25
CA ALA A 33 -2.10 10.14 -4.06
C ALA A 33 -1.68 11.23 -3.06
N SER A 34 -1.52 12.48 -3.52
CA SER A 34 -0.93 13.59 -2.76
C SER A 34 -1.53 13.80 -1.37
N PRO A 35 -2.87 13.79 -1.16
CA PRO A 35 -3.45 14.00 0.17
C PRO A 35 -2.95 13.00 1.22
N VAL A 36 -2.81 11.72 0.84
CA VAL A 36 -2.30 10.66 1.72
C VAL A 36 -0.80 10.84 1.96
N LEU A 37 -0.04 11.16 0.90
CA LEU A 37 1.40 11.34 0.99
C LEU A 37 1.79 12.54 1.84
N GLU A 38 1.06 13.66 1.73
CA GLU A 38 1.25 14.82 2.59
C GLU A 38 0.92 14.49 4.04
N PHE A 39 -0.14 13.72 4.31
CA PHE A 39 -0.41 13.22 5.66
C PHE A 39 0.70 12.31 6.20
N ALA A 40 1.18 11.37 5.39
CA ALA A 40 2.30 10.49 5.75
C ALA A 40 3.58 11.29 6.11
N LYS A 41 3.84 12.41 5.41
CA LYS A 41 4.94 13.33 5.75
C LYS A 41 4.75 13.98 7.13
N THR A 42 3.53 14.34 7.52
CA THR A 42 3.27 14.89 8.88
C THR A 42 3.59 13.88 9.98
N LEU A 43 3.49 12.59 9.67
CA LEU A 43 3.84 11.47 10.55
C LEU A 43 5.30 11.03 10.39
N GLN A 44 6.08 11.73 9.57
CA GLN A 44 7.49 11.43 9.29
C GLN A 44 7.73 10.00 8.77
N LEU A 45 6.78 9.43 8.03
CA LEU A 45 6.95 8.10 7.45
C LEU A 45 8.08 8.07 6.41
N PRO A 46 8.96 7.04 6.39
CA PRO A 46 10.15 7.00 5.56
C PRO A 46 9.86 6.52 4.13
N ILE A 47 8.95 7.20 3.43
CA ILE A 47 8.51 6.82 2.08
C ILE A 47 9.37 7.47 1.00
N ASP A 48 9.91 6.64 0.10
CA ASP A 48 10.46 7.04 -1.19
C ASP A 48 9.46 6.69 -2.30
N ILE A 49 9.25 7.62 -3.22
CA ILE A 49 8.38 7.42 -4.39
C ILE A 49 9.25 7.02 -5.58
N ILE A 50 8.92 5.89 -6.22
CA ILE A 50 9.66 5.33 -7.35
C ILE A 50 8.72 5.17 -8.53
N ALA A 51 8.94 5.90 -9.62
CA ALA A 51 8.33 5.60 -10.90
C ALA A 51 9.20 4.59 -11.66
N GLN A 52 8.68 3.38 -11.90
CA GLN A 52 9.44 2.35 -12.59
C GLN A 52 9.65 2.73 -14.06
N PRO A 53 10.89 2.66 -14.58
CA PRO A 53 11.17 3.02 -15.97
C PRO A 53 10.62 2.01 -16.97
N LYS A 54 10.35 0.77 -16.53
CA LYS A 54 9.81 -0.34 -17.34
C LYS A 54 8.90 -1.19 -16.46
N ALA A 55 7.82 -1.71 -17.03
CA ALA A 55 6.94 -2.66 -16.36
C ALA A 55 7.61 -4.04 -16.20
N GLY A 56 7.41 -4.65 -15.03
CA GLY A 56 7.50 -6.10 -14.87
C GLY A 56 6.26 -6.82 -15.41
N PRO A 57 6.35 -8.12 -15.76
CA PRO A 57 5.27 -8.87 -16.40
C PRO A 57 3.99 -9.00 -15.56
N ASN A 58 4.05 -8.79 -14.24
CA ASN A 58 2.92 -8.94 -13.32
C ASN A 58 2.81 -7.76 -12.34
N ASP A 59 3.36 -6.60 -12.71
CA ASP A 59 3.37 -5.45 -11.81
C ASP A 59 1.95 -4.90 -11.64
N VAL A 60 1.54 -4.73 -10.38
CA VAL A 60 0.38 -3.91 -10.02
C VAL A 60 0.73 -2.43 -10.21
N PRO A 61 -0.24 -1.56 -10.50
CA PRO A 61 0.03 -0.14 -10.79
C PRO A 61 0.70 0.61 -9.64
N LEU A 62 0.37 0.26 -8.40
CA LEU A 62 0.90 0.86 -7.19
C LEU A 62 1.22 -0.26 -6.19
N ALA A 63 2.40 -0.21 -5.57
CA ALA A 63 2.81 -1.20 -4.57
C ALA A 63 3.71 -0.57 -3.50
N MET A 64 3.69 -1.14 -2.30
CA MET A 64 4.64 -0.85 -1.23
C MET A 64 5.73 -1.92 -1.13
N GLY A 65 6.98 -1.49 -1.28
CA GLY A 65 8.17 -2.30 -1.00
C GLY A 65 8.93 -1.79 0.21
N PHE A 66 9.85 -2.61 0.73
CA PHE A 66 10.67 -2.24 1.89
C PHE A 66 12.15 -2.50 1.61
N LYS A 67 13.00 -1.51 1.91
CA LYS A 67 14.46 -1.65 1.78
C LYS A 67 15.17 -0.73 2.75
N GLU A 68 16.09 -1.29 3.54
CA GLU A 68 17.00 -0.55 4.43
C GLU A 68 16.24 0.41 5.39
N GLY A 69 15.15 -0.07 5.98
CA GLY A 69 14.33 0.71 6.91
C GLY A 69 13.46 1.79 6.25
N ARG A 70 13.39 1.83 4.91
CA ARG A 70 12.56 2.76 4.14
C ARG A 70 11.46 2.03 3.37
N CYS A 71 10.33 2.69 3.25
CA CYS A 71 9.18 2.29 2.44
C CYS A 71 9.37 2.79 1.01
N LYS A 72 9.05 1.98 0.01
CA LYS A 72 9.17 2.30 -1.42
C LYS A 72 7.78 2.25 -2.03
N LEU A 73 7.17 3.40 -2.26
CA LEU A 73 5.92 3.49 -3.02
C LEU A 73 6.26 3.44 -4.52
N VAL A 74 5.98 2.31 -5.14
CA VAL A 74 6.38 2.02 -6.52
C VAL A 74 5.19 2.21 -7.45
N LEU A 75 5.36 3.05 -8.46
CA LEU A 75 4.40 3.25 -9.55
C LEU A 75 4.89 2.48 -10.78
N SER A 76 4.11 1.50 -11.25
CA SER A 76 4.43 0.67 -12.41
C SER A 76 3.51 1.00 -13.59
N MET A 77 3.63 2.22 -14.13
CA MET A 77 2.72 2.69 -15.20
C MET A 77 3.29 2.43 -16.60
N ARG A 78 4.61 2.60 -16.79
CA ARG A 78 5.24 2.63 -18.12
C ARG A 78 5.29 1.24 -18.75
N GLY A 79 4.56 1.07 -19.84
CA GLY A 79 4.48 -0.20 -20.57
C GLY A 79 3.72 -1.29 -19.80
N ASN A 80 2.97 -0.93 -18.74
CA ASN A 80 2.14 -1.87 -18.01
C ASN A 80 0.71 -1.85 -18.57
N PRO A 81 0.26 -2.90 -19.28
CA PRO A 81 -1.11 -2.97 -19.80
C PRO A 81 -2.17 -2.97 -18.67
N ASN A 82 -1.78 -3.31 -17.44
CA ASN A 82 -2.66 -3.39 -16.28
C ASN A 82 -2.62 -2.11 -15.42
N ALA A 83 -1.88 -1.07 -15.82
CA ALA A 83 -1.70 0.16 -15.03
C ALA A 83 -3.03 0.81 -14.59
N GLU A 84 -4.06 0.69 -15.43
CA GLU A 84 -5.40 1.23 -15.15
C GLU A 84 -6.45 0.12 -15.01
N GLY A 85 -6.04 -1.16 -15.00
CA GLY A 85 -6.96 -2.30 -15.03
C GLY A 85 -7.95 -2.29 -13.86
N VAL A 86 -7.47 -1.94 -12.67
CA VAL A 86 -8.30 -1.84 -11.45
C VAL A 86 -9.31 -0.67 -11.49
N LEU A 87 -9.12 0.27 -12.41
CA LEU A 87 -9.96 1.45 -12.63
C LEU A 87 -10.74 1.41 -13.95
N ALA A 88 -10.63 0.32 -14.72
CA ALA A 88 -11.14 0.24 -16.10
C ALA A 88 -12.66 0.52 -16.18
N ASN A 89 -13.42 0.06 -15.19
CA ASN A 89 -14.87 0.24 -15.11
C ASN A 89 -15.30 1.46 -14.27
N VAL A 90 -14.35 2.30 -13.87
CA VAL A 90 -14.60 3.49 -13.04
C VAL A 90 -14.67 4.73 -13.96
N PRO A 91 -15.76 5.51 -13.91
CA PRO A 91 -15.85 6.78 -14.64
C PRO A 91 -14.73 7.76 -14.21
N ASP A 92 -14.25 8.60 -15.13
CA ASP A 92 -13.07 9.46 -14.88
C ASP A 92 -13.21 10.33 -13.62
N GLY A 93 -14.38 10.95 -13.39
CA GLY A 93 -14.63 11.77 -12.18
C GLY A 93 -14.64 11.00 -10.86
N GLY A 94 -14.48 9.67 -10.89
CA GLY A 94 -14.40 8.80 -9.73
C GLY A 94 -13.05 8.14 -9.48
N ARG A 95 -12.10 8.26 -10.39
CA ARG A 95 -10.83 7.51 -10.30
C ARG A 95 -9.91 8.05 -9.21
N ASP A 96 -9.87 9.36 -9.03
CA ASP A 96 -8.93 9.99 -8.09
C ASP A 96 -9.15 9.54 -6.65
N VAL A 97 -10.39 9.43 -6.18
CA VAL A 97 -10.67 8.94 -4.81
C VAL A 97 -10.29 7.46 -4.63
N LEU A 98 -10.34 6.66 -5.69
CA LEU A 98 -9.92 5.25 -5.63
C LEU A 98 -8.39 5.14 -5.64
N ILE A 99 -7.69 5.96 -6.42
CA ILE A 99 -6.23 6.06 -6.37
C ILE A 99 -5.78 6.54 -4.99
N GLU A 100 -6.49 7.51 -4.41
CA GLU A 100 -6.24 7.98 -3.05
C GLU A 100 -6.44 6.83 -2.03
N ALA A 101 -7.51 6.05 -2.15
CA ALA A 101 -7.75 4.88 -1.30
C ALA A 101 -6.68 3.80 -1.45
N MET A 102 -6.23 3.51 -2.68
CA MET A 102 -5.09 2.61 -2.94
C MET A 102 -3.82 3.14 -2.28
N THR A 103 -3.56 4.44 -2.38
CA THR A 103 -2.39 5.05 -1.72
C THR A 103 -2.49 4.91 -0.20
N ALA A 104 -3.67 5.12 0.39
CA ALA A 104 -3.89 4.91 1.81
C ALA A 104 -3.64 3.45 2.24
N HIS A 105 -4.05 2.47 1.42
CA HIS A 105 -3.70 1.07 1.61
C HIS A 105 -2.17 0.87 1.64
N GLU A 106 -1.43 1.33 0.62
CA GLU A 106 0.02 1.16 0.57
C GLU A 106 0.74 1.87 1.74
N VAL A 107 0.24 3.03 2.16
CA VAL A 107 0.77 3.74 3.33
C VAL A 107 0.44 3.00 4.64
N GLY A 108 -0.67 2.25 4.71
CA GLY A 108 -0.97 1.33 5.81
C GLY A 108 0.14 0.30 6.03
N HIS A 109 0.62 -0.31 4.94
CA HIS A 109 1.78 -1.21 4.98
C HIS A 109 3.03 -0.51 5.51
N CYS A 110 3.32 0.69 5.00
CA CYS A 110 4.46 1.48 5.48
C CYS A 110 4.37 1.85 6.96
N TRP A 111 3.17 2.21 7.44
CA TRP A 111 2.96 2.53 8.85
C TRP A 111 3.38 1.36 9.74
N ARG A 112 2.89 0.15 9.48
CA ARG A 112 3.24 -1.03 10.28
C ARG A 112 4.72 -1.37 10.20
N TYR A 113 5.31 -1.27 9.01
CA TYR A 113 6.75 -1.48 8.82
C TYR A 113 7.60 -0.48 9.62
N ALA A 114 7.28 0.82 9.51
CA ALA A 114 8.01 1.89 10.20
C ALA A 114 7.89 1.81 11.74
N GLN A 115 6.78 1.27 12.24
CA GLN A 115 6.58 1.02 13.67
C GLN A 115 7.23 -0.30 14.15
N GLY A 116 7.91 -1.04 13.28
CA GLY A 116 8.51 -2.34 13.62
C GLY A 116 7.50 -3.46 13.86
N ASN A 117 6.25 -3.28 13.42
CA ASN A 117 5.13 -4.19 13.64
C ASN A 117 4.78 -5.02 12.39
N TRP A 118 5.66 -5.08 11.39
CA TRP A 118 5.45 -5.88 10.19
C TRP A 118 5.28 -7.38 10.52
N HIS A 119 4.16 -7.98 10.12
CA HIS A 119 3.70 -9.34 10.48
C HIS A 119 3.47 -9.58 11.98
N ALA A 120 3.60 -8.57 12.84
CA ALA A 120 3.38 -8.71 14.27
C ALA A 120 1.87 -8.73 14.61
N LEU A 121 1.46 -9.64 15.49
CA LEU A 121 0.09 -9.71 16.01
C LEU A 121 -0.06 -8.82 17.26
N PRO A 122 -1.29 -8.41 17.63
CA PRO A 122 -1.52 -7.65 18.85
C PRO A 122 -0.96 -8.35 20.08
N ALA A 123 -0.43 -7.58 21.04
CA ALA A 123 0.09 -8.14 22.29
C ALA A 123 -0.99 -8.98 23.00
N GLY A 124 -0.62 -10.19 23.43
CA GLY A 124 -1.54 -11.15 24.06
C GLY A 124 -2.43 -11.93 23.10
N PHE A 125 -2.37 -11.65 21.79
CA PHE A 125 -3.06 -12.49 20.81
C PHE A 125 -2.37 -13.86 20.72
N THR A 126 -3.17 -14.91 20.84
CA THR A 126 -2.75 -16.29 20.59
C THR A 126 -3.51 -16.80 19.39
N GLU A 127 -2.77 -17.20 18.35
CA GLU A 127 -3.39 -17.80 17.17
C GLU A 127 -4.10 -19.10 17.57
N THR A 128 -5.40 -19.16 17.28
CA THR A 128 -6.23 -20.33 17.56
C THR A 128 -6.32 -21.21 16.32
N GLY A 129 -6.19 -22.52 16.51
CA GLY A 129 -6.19 -23.50 15.42
C GLY A 129 -4.78 -24.04 15.14
N HIS A 130 -4.70 -25.36 14.93
CA HIS A 130 -3.44 -26.00 14.57
C HIS A 130 -3.41 -26.22 13.06
N GLU A 131 -2.53 -25.50 12.37
CA GLU A 131 -2.27 -25.81 10.97
C GLU A 131 -1.17 -26.88 10.88
N SER A 132 -1.56 -28.06 10.41
CA SER A 132 -0.68 -29.18 10.12
C SER A 132 -0.75 -29.54 8.64
N GLY A 133 0.38 -29.90 8.04
CA GLY A 133 0.42 -30.43 6.68
C GLY A 133 1.57 -31.42 6.53
N GLU A 134 1.35 -32.50 5.78
CA GLU A 134 2.36 -33.54 5.54
C GLU A 134 3.57 -33.00 4.74
N ASN A 135 3.36 -31.94 3.94
CA ASN A 135 4.42 -31.29 3.19
C ASN A 135 4.86 -29.99 3.91
N PRO A 136 6.08 -29.94 4.47
CA PRO A 136 6.57 -28.77 5.21
C PRO A 136 6.64 -27.49 4.37
N ARG A 137 6.89 -27.61 3.05
CA ARG A 137 6.97 -26.45 2.16
C ARG A 137 5.60 -25.84 1.91
N LEU A 138 4.57 -26.67 1.74
CA LEU A 138 3.19 -26.17 1.58
C LEU A 138 2.68 -25.57 2.89
N LEU A 139 3.04 -26.16 4.03
CA LEU A 139 2.73 -25.58 5.34
C LEU A 139 3.39 -24.20 5.52
N ALA A 140 4.67 -24.06 5.18
CA ALA A 140 5.37 -22.77 5.24
C ALA A 140 4.74 -21.72 4.29
N LEU A 141 4.38 -22.12 3.07
CA LEU A 141 3.70 -21.22 2.12
C LEU A 141 2.34 -20.77 2.65
N SER A 142 1.55 -21.68 3.22
CA SER A 142 0.25 -21.35 3.79
C SER A 142 0.35 -20.36 4.96
N LYS A 143 1.37 -20.53 5.82
CA LYS A 143 1.70 -19.57 6.89
C LYS A 143 2.02 -18.18 6.33
N GLN A 144 2.89 -18.12 5.32
CA GLN A 144 3.22 -16.85 4.64
C GLN A 144 1.98 -16.20 4.03
N LEU A 145 1.12 -16.97 3.36
CA LEU A 145 -0.12 -16.44 2.79
C LEU A 145 -1.04 -15.86 3.86
N ARG A 146 -1.16 -16.50 5.03
CA ARG A 146 -1.93 -15.96 6.16
C ARG A 146 -1.30 -14.69 6.74
N GLU A 147 0.01 -14.67 6.94
CA GLU A 147 0.72 -13.48 7.43
C GLU A 147 0.53 -12.30 6.49
N THR A 148 0.67 -12.50 5.17
CA THR A 148 0.38 -11.47 4.17
C THR A 148 -1.10 -11.07 4.19
N ARG A 149 -2.03 -12.02 4.28
CA ARG A 149 -3.48 -11.74 4.36
C ARG A 149 -3.85 -10.82 5.51
N ARG A 150 -3.20 -11.01 6.65
CA ARG A 150 -3.41 -10.13 7.82
C ARG A 150 -2.89 -8.72 7.54
N GLU A 151 -1.73 -8.57 6.91
CA GLU A 151 -1.22 -7.25 6.50
C GLU A 151 -2.12 -6.58 5.46
N GLU A 152 -2.56 -7.32 4.44
CA GLU A 152 -3.52 -6.82 3.44
C GLU A 152 -4.85 -6.40 4.07
N GLY A 153 -5.35 -7.19 5.05
CA GLY A 153 -6.57 -6.88 5.78
C GLY A 153 -6.45 -5.60 6.61
N TYR A 154 -5.29 -5.36 7.22
CA TYR A 154 -5.02 -4.10 7.90
C TYR A 154 -5.03 -2.93 6.92
N SER A 155 -4.31 -3.04 5.80
CA SER A 155 -4.17 -1.97 4.82
C SER A 155 -5.48 -1.64 4.09
N ASP A 156 -6.34 -2.63 3.84
CA ASP A 156 -7.71 -2.42 3.37
C ASP A 156 -8.55 -1.60 4.36
N LEU A 157 -8.39 -1.85 5.65
CA LEU A 157 -9.08 -1.07 6.69
C LEU A 157 -8.51 0.35 6.81
N VAL A 158 -7.21 0.56 6.60
CA VAL A 158 -6.61 1.90 6.55
C VAL A 158 -7.20 2.71 5.38
N ALA A 159 -7.35 2.09 4.20
CA ALA A 159 -7.99 2.74 3.06
C ALA A 159 -9.41 3.20 3.39
N LEU A 160 -10.22 2.34 4.01
CA LEU A 160 -11.60 2.68 4.37
C LEU A 160 -11.69 3.71 5.51
N ALA A 161 -10.82 3.63 6.52
CA ALA A 161 -10.75 4.61 7.60
C ALA A 161 -10.34 5.99 7.06
N TRP A 162 -9.37 6.03 6.15
CA TRP A 162 -8.95 7.25 5.45
C TRP A 162 -10.12 7.85 4.65
N THR A 163 -10.79 7.04 3.83
CA THR A 163 -11.97 7.49 3.07
C THR A 163 -13.06 8.00 3.98
N GLN A 164 -13.37 7.32 5.08
CA GLN A 164 -14.39 7.79 6.02
C GLN A 164 -14.05 9.17 6.61
N GLN A 165 -12.77 9.42 6.89
CA GLN A 165 -12.33 10.68 7.46
C GLN A 165 -12.32 11.84 6.44
N ARG A 166 -11.89 11.58 5.20
CA ARG A 166 -11.65 12.63 4.19
C ARG A 166 -12.79 12.79 3.20
N HIS A 167 -13.44 11.69 2.86
CA HIS A 167 -14.47 11.60 1.83
C HIS A 167 -15.66 10.76 2.32
N PRO A 168 -16.33 11.11 3.45
CA PRO A 168 -17.40 10.27 4.03
C PRO A 168 -18.56 10.02 3.06
N ALA A 169 -18.85 10.95 2.15
CA ALA A 169 -19.87 10.78 1.11
C ALA A 169 -19.50 9.70 0.07
N GLU A 170 -18.20 9.42 -0.10
CA GLU A 170 -17.66 8.45 -1.05
C GLU A 170 -17.47 7.06 -0.44
N TYR A 171 -17.63 6.93 0.88
CA TYR A 171 -17.35 5.70 1.62
C TYR A 171 -18.02 4.47 1.00
N GLY A 172 -19.33 4.56 0.74
CA GLY A 172 -20.08 3.43 0.18
C GLY A 172 -19.57 2.99 -1.20
N ARG A 173 -19.13 3.95 -2.02
CA ARG A 173 -18.56 3.67 -3.35
C ARG A 173 -17.19 3.02 -3.24
N VAL A 174 -16.29 3.57 -2.43
CA VAL A 174 -14.94 3.02 -2.21
C VAL A 174 -15.04 1.61 -1.61
N TYR A 175 -15.92 1.42 -0.63
CA TYR A 175 -16.19 0.11 -0.04
C TYR A 175 -16.65 -0.91 -1.08
N ALA A 176 -17.64 -0.57 -1.90
CA ALA A 176 -18.17 -1.46 -2.92
C ALA A 176 -17.10 -1.83 -3.97
N TRP A 177 -16.30 -0.85 -4.40
CA TRP A 177 -15.19 -1.08 -5.31
C TRP A 177 -14.13 -2.00 -4.69
N LEU A 178 -13.67 -1.72 -3.46
CA LEU A 178 -12.66 -2.55 -2.80
C LEU A 178 -13.18 -3.98 -2.59
N ARG A 179 -14.46 -4.12 -2.20
CA ARG A 179 -15.13 -5.43 -2.07
C ARG A 179 -15.11 -6.20 -3.38
N GLN A 180 -15.43 -5.55 -4.49
CA GLN A 180 -15.40 -6.13 -5.84
C GLN A 180 -13.98 -6.56 -6.23
N VAL A 181 -12.98 -5.70 -6.00
CA VAL A 181 -11.56 -6.01 -6.27
C VAL A 181 -11.11 -7.26 -5.53
N ARG A 182 -11.54 -7.44 -4.27
CA ARG A 182 -11.26 -8.66 -3.51
C ARG A 182 -12.09 -9.86 -3.99
N ASP A 183 -13.34 -9.64 -4.43
CA ASP A 183 -14.20 -10.70 -4.94
C ASP A 183 -13.76 -11.30 -6.27
N ASP A 184 -13.20 -10.49 -7.16
CA ASP A 184 -12.71 -10.94 -8.47
C ASP A 184 -11.44 -11.80 -8.38
N GLN A 185 -10.87 -11.95 -7.19
CA GLN A 185 -9.72 -12.80 -6.97
C GLN A 185 -10.13 -14.27 -6.72
N PRO A 186 -9.60 -15.22 -7.50
CA PRO A 186 -10.13 -16.58 -7.59
C PRO A 186 -9.77 -17.49 -6.41
N ALA A 187 -8.80 -17.14 -5.57
CA ALA A 187 -8.28 -18.01 -4.53
C ALA A 187 -8.85 -17.65 -3.15
N SER A 188 -9.71 -18.52 -2.61
CA SER A 188 -10.00 -18.54 -1.17
C SER A 188 -8.71 -18.78 -0.39
N HIS A 189 -8.53 -18.08 0.74
CA HIS A 189 -7.29 -18.10 1.53
C HIS A 189 -6.04 -17.65 0.75
N GLY A 190 -6.19 -16.89 -0.34
CA GLY A 190 -5.09 -16.19 -1.01
C GLY A 190 -4.63 -14.95 -0.23
N SER A 191 -3.42 -14.44 -0.51
CA SER A 191 -2.81 -13.34 0.26
C SER A 191 -3.67 -12.07 0.36
N HIS A 192 -4.61 -11.87 -0.56
CA HIS A 192 -5.50 -10.72 -0.60
C HIS A 192 -6.96 -11.08 -0.25
N ASP A 193 -7.22 -12.28 0.27
CA ASP A 193 -8.55 -12.68 0.74
C ASP A 193 -8.90 -11.99 2.07
N THR A 194 -9.18 -10.70 2.01
CA THR A 194 -9.43 -9.83 3.18
C THR A 194 -10.90 -9.70 3.53
N ARG A 195 -11.76 -10.55 2.96
CA ARG A 195 -13.22 -10.45 3.03
C ARG A 195 -13.75 -10.47 4.47
N ALA A 196 -13.06 -11.14 5.39
CA ALA A 196 -13.39 -11.15 6.82
C ALA A 196 -13.35 -9.73 7.42
N TRP A 197 -12.31 -8.94 7.12
CA TRP A 197 -12.19 -7.55 7.58
C TRP A 197 -13.16 -6.62 6.87
N LEU A 198 -13.38 -6.80 5.57
CA LEU A 198 -14.35 -5.98 4.82
C LEU A 198 -15.80 -6.17 5.32
N LYS A 199 -16.15 -7.33 5.90
CA LYS A 199 -17.47 -7.52 6.54
C LYS A 199 -17.65 -6.61 7.75
N LEU A 200 -16.59 -6.37 8.52
CA LEU A 200 -16.61 -5.51 9.72
C LEU A 200 -16.71 -4.02 9.36
N ALA A 201 -16.20 -3.63 8.20
CA ALA A 201 -16.16 -2.25 7.73
C ALA A 201 -17.26 -1.93 6.68
N ARG A 202 -18.44 -2.55 6.75
CA ARG A 202 -19.50 -2.30 5.75
C ARG A 202 -20.02 -0.87 5.74
N GLN A 203 -19.96 -0.19 6.88
CA GLN A 203 -20.44 1.19 7.04
C GLN A 203 -19.35 2.04 7.67
N GLY A 204 -19.29 3.31 7.28
CA GLY A 204 -18.30 4.26 7.80
C GLY A 204 -18.37 4.48 9.31
N SER A 205 -19.52 4.20 9.93
CA SER A 205 -19.68 4.23 11.39
C SER A 205 -18.82 3.20 12.13
N ALA A 206 -18.23 2.22 11.44
CA ALA A 206 -17.24 1.31 12.02
C ALA A 206 -15.94 2.01 12.42
N PHE A 207 -15.70 3.22 11.89
CA PHE A 207 -14.52 4.03 12.08
C PHE A 207 -14.86 5.27 12.92
N PRO A 208 -14.64 5.23 14.25
CA PRO A 208 -15.02 6.31 15.14
C PRO A 208 -14.17 7.57 14.88
N ALA A 209 -14.83 8.74 14.95
CA ALA A 209 -14.16 10.02 14.76
C ALA A 209 -13.14 10.31 15.88
N GLY A 210 -12.05 11.01 15.53
CA GLY A 210 -11.10 11.58 16.50
C GLY A 210 -9.74 10.88 16.62
N SER A 211 -9.58 9.68 16.05
CA SER A 211 -8.29 8.97 15.96
C SER A 211 -7.71 9.06 14.55
N ASN A 212 -6.40 8.81 14.38
CA ASN A 212 -5.85 8.70 13.03
C ASN A 212 -6.34 7.41 12.34
N PRO A 213 -6.32 7.32 11.00
CA PRO A 213 -6.81 6.15 10.27
C PRO A 213 -6.12 4.83 10.63
N PHE A 214 -4.84 4.87 11.01
CA PHE A 214 -4.05 3.69 11.35
C PHE A 214 -4.50 3.04 12.66
N ASP A 215 -4.84 3.85 13.66
CA ASP A 215 -5.35 3.36 14.96
C ASP A 215 -6.79 2.83 14.83
N GLN A 216 -7.62 3.53 14.04
CA GLN A 216 -8.98 3.07 13.75
C GLN A 216 -8.96 1.71 13.04
N ALA A 217 -8.08 1.57 12.03
CA ALA A 217 -7.86 0.30 11.34
C ALA A 217 -7.33 -0.78 12.29
N ALA A 218 -6.38 -0.48 13.18
CA ALA A 218 -5.80 -1.46 14.11
C ALA A 218 -6.85 -2.07 15.06
N SER A 219 -7.79 -1.27 15.54
CA SER A 219 -8.88 -1.74 16.40
C SER A 219 -9.78 -2.75 15.67
N LEU A 220 -10.23 -2.41 14.46
CA LEU A 220 -11.10 -3.27 13.68
C LEU A 220 -10.36 -4.50 13.12
N TRP A 221 -9.09 -4.32 12.77
CA TRP A 221 -8.21 -5.39 12.33
C TRP A 221 -8.06 -6.48 13.38
N SER A 222 -7.84 -6.08 14.63
CA SER A 222 -7.73 -7.01 15.78
C SER A 222 -9.01 -7.83 15.99
N THR A 223 -10.18 -7.23 15.72
CA THR A 223 -11.45 -7.95 15.75
C THR A 223 -11.53 -8.99 14.62
N GLY A 224 -11.07 -8.65 13.42
CA GLY A 224 -11.05 -9.57 12.28
C GLY A 224 -10.12 -10.77 12.45
N LEU A 225 -9.05 -10.65 13.24
CA LEU A 225 -8.16 -11.77 13.57
C LEU A 225 -8.86 -12.91 14.33
N LEU A 226 -10.00 -12.63 14.97
CA LEU A 226 -10.79 -13.60 15.73
C LEU A 226 -11.87 -14.27 14.88
N MET A 227 -12.08 -13.81 13.66
CA MET A 227 -13.07 -14.42 12.77
C MET A 227 -12.50 -15.67 12.12
N PRO A 228 -13.31 -16.74 11.95
CA PRO A 228 -12.92 -17.86 11.11
C PRO A 228 -12.61 -17.38 9.69
N GLU A 229 -11.52 -17.88 9.10
CA GLU A 229 -11.22 -17.68 7.66
C GLU A 229 -12.24 -18.41 6.79
#